data_AF-A0A8X7MMX9-F1
#
_entry.id   AF-A0A8X7MMX9-F1
#
_cell.length_a   1.000
_cell.length_b   1.000
_cell.length_c   1.000
_cell.angle_alpha   90.00
_cell.angle_beta   90.00
_cell.angle_gamma   90.00
#
_symmetry.space_group_name_H-M   'P 1'
#
loop_
_entity.id
_entity.type
_entity.pdbx_description
1 polymer ?
#
loop_
_entity_poly.entity_id
_entity_poly.type
_entity_poly.pdbx_seq_one_letter_code
_entity_poly.pdbx_strand_id
1 'polypeptide(L)'
;MPPKKSRSSITSSFQPSAKRSTSNPGPTSAKGKASVTSSSPQKGKALSSTVDSPKASAEEAAREAARRAALAQFKDADPLRVEDRRFDGYWRVASKKMGNPVHAQGLNRIHHMLRVFDMDPTFGPCMGLTRLERWHRAKDDFEEDPPEAVRIILETQHGRALDEYRLPVYANAFAGWGL
;
A
#
# COMPACT_ATOMS: atom_id res chain seq x y z
N MET A 1 -51.43 6.26 -30.11
CA MET A 1 -50.94 7.28 -29.16
C MET A 1 -50.12 6.58 -28.08
N PRO A 2 -48.83 6.89 -27.86
CA PRO A 2 -48.09 6.35 -26.72
C PRO A 2 -48.13 7.33 -25.51
N PRO A 3 -48.12 6.83 -24.26
CA PRO A 3 -48.14 7.69 -23.08
C PRO A 3 -46.76 8.31 -22.78
N LYS A 4 -46.76 9.60 -22.42
CA LYS A 4 -45.59 10.41 -22.09
C LYS A 4 -45.03 10.02 -20.71
N LYS A 5 -43.77 9.60 -20.63
CA LYS A 5 -43.03 9.43 -19.36
C LYS A 5 -42.58 10.79 -18.82
N SER A 6 -43.03 11.13 -17.62
CA SER A 6 -42.57 12.30 -16.85
C SER A 6 -41.17 12.03 -16.29
N ARG A 7 -40.19 12.87 -16.62
CA ARG A 7 -38.85 12.89 -16.01
C ARG A 7 -38.83 14.05 -15.01
N SER A 8 -38.81 13.75 -13.71
CA SER A 8 -38.52 14.73 -12.67
C SER A 8 -37.00 14.86 -12.53
N SER A 9 -36.47 16.02 -12.93
CA SER A 9 -35.09 16.44 -12.71
C SER A 9 -34.95 17.07 -11.32
N ILE A 10 -34.30 16.37 -10.39
CA ILE A 10 -33.84 16.98 -9.13
C ILE A 10 -32.52 17.71 -9.43
N THR A 11 -32.61 19.03 -9.52
CA THR A 11 -31.45 19.92 -9.46
C THR A 11 -31.08 20.12 -7.99
N SER A 12 -29.86 19.74 -7.62
CA SER A 12 -29.28 19.98 -6.30
C SER A 12 -28.03 20.83 -6.50
N SER A 13 -28.20 22.14 -6.49
CA SER A 13 -27.13 23.13 -6.56
C SER A 13 -26.38 23.19 -5.23
N PHE A 14 -25.26 22.47 -5.11
CA PHE A 14 -24.26 22.72 -4.08
C PHE A 14 -23.21 23.72 -4.60
N GLN A 15 -23.14 24.90 -4.00
CA GLN A 15 -22.04 25.84 -4.17
C GLN A 15 -21.06 25.72 -3.00
N PRO A 16 -19.76 25.52 -3.22
CA PRO A 16 -18.74 25.88 -2.25
C PRO A 16 -18.02 27.15 -2.71
N SER A 17 -18.24 28.27 -2.00
CA SER A 17 -17.44 29.48 -2.19
C SER A 17 -16.20 29.47 -1.30
N ALA A 18 -15.06 29.65 -1.94
CA ALA A 18 -13.72 29.58 -1.41
C ALA A 18 -13.41 30.68 -0.40
N LYS A 19 -12.58 30.36 0.61
CA LYS A 19 -11.67 31.33 1.24
C LYS A 19 -10.28 30.74 1.40
N ARG A 20 -9.43 31.11 0.44
CA ARG A 20 -7.97 31.04 0.46
C ARG A 20 -7.48 32.20 1.33
N SER A 21 -6.58 31.93 2.28
CA SER A 21 -5.85 32.98 3.00
C SER A 21 -4.39 32.56 3.11
N THR A 22 -3.57 33.16 2.25
CA THR A 22 -2.12 33.17 2.31
C THR A 22 -1.66 34.31 3.21
N SER A 23 -0.76 34.07 4.15
CA SER A 23 0.32 35.03 4.45
C SER A 23 1.40 34.37 5.31
N ASN A 24 2.59 34.28 4.72
CA ASN A 24 3.87 34.22 5.42
C ASN A 24 4.47 35.62 5.35
N PRO A 25 5.15 36.08 6.40
CA PRO A 25 6.46 36.66 6.18
C PRO A 25 7.50 36.21 7.23
N GLY A 26 8.73 35.92 6.78
CA GLY A 26 9.92 35.88 7.63
C GLY A 26 10.31 37.29 8.12
N PRO A 27 11.30 37.43 9.02
CA PRO A 27 12.68 37.61 8.51
C PRO A 27 13.84 37.11 9.41
N THR A 28 14.95 36.79 8.73
CA THR A 28 16.39 37.10 9.00
C THR A 28 17.13 36.67 10.29
N SER A 29 18.20 35.89 10.04
CA SER A 29 19.54 35.81 10.65
C SER A 29 19.90 36.63 11.90
N ALA A 30 20.51 35.96 12.89
CA ALA A 30 21.80 36.39 13.46
C ALA A 30 22.52 35.26 14.23
N LYS A 31 23.85 35.33 14.16
CA LYS A 31 24.88 34.41 14.64
C LYS A 31 25.12 34.60 16.15
N GLY A 32 25.32 33.52 16.90
CA GLY A 32 25.86 33.55 18.27
C GLY A 32 26.55 32.23 18.61
N LYS A 33 27.87 32.27 18.78
CA LYS A 33 28.73 31.15 19.17
C LYS A 33 28.72 31.01 20.71
N ALA A 34 28.68 29.79 21.24
CA ALA A 34 29.42 29.42 22.44
C ALA A 34 29.58 27.90 22.52
N SER A 35 30.84 27.50 22.54
CA SER A 35 31.39 26.19 22.84
C SER A 35 31.31 25.91 24.34
N VAL A 36 30.87 24.71 24.73
CA VAL A 36 31.35 24.04 25.96
C VAL A 36 31.36 22.53 25.73
N THR A 37 32.57 21.99 25.86
CA THR A 37 32.94 20.59 25.93
C THR A 37 32.60 20.02 27.29
N SER A 38 32.06 18.80 27.35
CA SER A 38 32.35 17.88 28.47
C SER A 38 32.10 16.43 28.07
N SER A 39 33.11 15.63 28.34
CA SER A 39 33.33 14.21 28.12
C SER A 39 32.40 13.24 28.90
N SER A 40 32.17 12.08 28.28
CA SER A 40 31.87 10.69 28.74
C SER A 40 32.16 10.28 30.20
N PRO A 41 31.99 8.99 30.62
CA PRO A 41 30.95 7.95 30.39
C PRO A 41 30.55 7.17 31.67
N GLN A 42 29.33 6.59 31.79
CA GLN A 42 29.04 5.43 32.68
C GLN A 42 27.88 4.61 32.07
N LYS A 43 28.08 3.39 31.55
CA LYS A 43 28.21 2.09 32.22
C LYS A 43 27.07 1.75 33.18
N GLY A 44 25.98 1.23 32.61
CA GLY A 44 24.94 0.47 33.31
C GLY A 44 24.89 -0.95 32.75
N LYS A 45 25.07 -1.93 33.63
CA LYS A 45 25.19 -3.36 33.37
C LYS A 45 23.85 -4.03 33.65
N ALA A 46 23.53 -5.02 32.82
CA ALA A 46 22.54 -6.10 33.01
C ALA A 46 21.05 -5.71 33.03
N LEU A 47 20.28 -6.27 32.09
CA LEU A 47 19.44 -7.43 32.40
C LEU A 47 19.00 -8.13 31.11
N SER A 48 19.22 -9.44 31.08
CA SER A 48 18.62 -10.37 30.13
C SER A 48 17.10 -10.31 30.26
N SER A 49 16.40 -10.22 29.15
CA SER A 49 15.06 -10.81 29.02
C SER A 49 15.02 -11.54 27.68
N THR A 50 15.64 -12.71 27.66
CA THR A 50 15.33 -13.76 26.69
C THR A 50 13.86 -14.13 26.88
N VAL A 51 12.97 -13.49 26.13
CA VAL A 51 11.59 -13.98 25.95
C VAL A 51 11.56 -14.67 24.59
N ASP A 52 12.33 -15.76 24.48
CA ASP A 52 12.16 -16.69 23.37
C ASP A 52 11.00 -17.62 23.76
N SER A 53 9.79 -17.20 23.41
CA SER A 53 8.57 -17.98 23.60
C SER A 53 8.47 -18.98 22.43
N PRO A 54 8.49 -20.30 22.67
CA PRO A 54 8.45 -21.32 21.60
C PRO A 54 7.18 -21.26 20.72
N LYS A 55 6.14 -20.55 21.18
CA LYS A 55 4.91 -20.28 20.42
C LYS A 55 5.13 -19.40 19.19
N ALA A 56 6.04 -18.42 19.25
CA ALA A 56 6.32 -17.53 18.13
C ALA A 56 7.01 -18.27 16.97
N SER A 57 7.94 -19.17 17.29
CA SER A 57 8.65 -19.99 16.29
C SER A 57 7.73 -21.03 15.62
N ALA A 58 6.82 -21.67 16.37
CA ALA A 58 5.87 -22.63 15.80
C ALA A 58 4.86 -21.97 14.86
N GLU A 59 4.36 -20.78 15.20
CA GLU A 59 3.45 -20.01 14.35
C GLU A 59 4.15 -19.52 13.07
N GLU A 60 5.39 -19.05 13.18
CA GLU A 60 6.18 -18.60 12.03
C GLU A 60 6.49 -19.75 11.08
N ALA A 61 6.84 -20.93 11.60
CA ALA A 61 7.03 -22.13 10.79
C ALA A 61 5.75 -22.56 10.06
N ALA A 62 4.58 -22.47 10.72
CA ALA A 62 3.29 -22.75 10.09
C ALA A 62 2.96 -21.74 8.98
N ARG A 63 3.23 -20.45 9.20
CA ARG A 63 3.07 -19.40 8.18
C ARG A 63 4.00 -19.62 6.99
N GLU A 64 5.25 -20.02 7.22
CA GLU A 64 6.20 -20.33 6.15
C GLU A 64 5.78 -21.58 5.37
N ALA A 65 5.32 -22.63 6.05
CA ALA A 65 4.80 -23.84 5.40
C ALA A 65 3.58 -23.53 4.52
N ALA A 66 2.64 -22.70 5.02
CA ALA A 66 1.50 -22.22 4.24
C ALA A 66 1.96 -21.38 3.03
N ARG A 67 2.93 -20.48 3.21
CA ARG A 67 3.53 -19.69 2.13
C ARG A 67 4.13 -20.57 1.04
N ARG A 68 4.89 -21.60 1.43
CA ARG A 68 5.50 -22.56 0.50
C ARG A 68 4.46 -23.38 -0.23
N ALA A 69 3.41 -23.84 0.46
CA ALA A 69 2.31 -24.58 -0.14
C ALA A 69 1.55 -23.72 -1.17
N ALA A 70 1.28 -22.45 -0.85
CA ALA A 70 0.65 -21.52 -1.78
C ALA A 70 1.52 -21.27 -3.03
N LEU A 71 2.82 -21.03 -2.86
CA LEU A 71 3.75 -20.86 -4.00
C LEU A 71 3.84 -22.12 -4.87
N ALA A 72 3.75 -23.32 -4.28
CA ALA A 72 3.78 -24.58 -5.00
C ALA A 72 2.57 -24.78 -5.94
N GLN A 73 1.41 -24.17 -5.62
CA GLN A 73 0.23 -24.19 -6.51
C GLN A 73 0.49 -23.46 -7.84
N PHE A 74 1.38 -22.47 -7.84
CA PHE A 74 1.71 -21.64 -9.01
C PHE A 74 3.16 -21.84 -9.48
N LYS A 75 3.73 -23.05 -9.27
CA LYS A 75 5.13 -23.36 -9.60
C LYS A 75 5.51 -23.12 -11.07
N ASP A 76 4.54 -23.21 -11.98
CA ASP A 76 4.76 -23.06 -13.42
C ASP A 76 4.71 -21.58 -13.87
N ALA A 77 4.35 -20.66 -12.98
CA ALA A 77 4.31 -19.23 -13.25
C ALA A 77 5.69 -18.57 -13.02
N ASP A 78 5.95 -17.47 -13.70
CA ASP A 78 7.20 -16.73 -13.57
C ASP A 78 7.42 -16.24 -12.12
N PRO A 79 8.62 -16.43 -11.55
CA PRO A 79 8.91 -15.95 -10.19
C PRO A 79 9.01 -14.42 -10.16
N LEU A 80 8.52 -13.82 -9.07
CA LEU A 80 8.58 -12.37 -8.88
C LEU A 80 10.02 -11.94 -8.57
N ARG A 81 10.60 -11.13 -9.45
CA ARG A 81 11.89 -10.48 -9.23
C ARG A 81 11.65 -9.06 -8.74
N VAL A 82 11.92 -8.81 -7.45
CA VAL A 82 11.66 -7.52 -6.79
C VAL A 82 12.38 -6.36 -7.50
N GLU A 83 13.61 -6.57 -7.96
CA GLU A 83 14.44 -5.55 -8.62
C GLU A 83 14.39 -5.61 -10.16
N ASP A 84 13.29 -6.10 -10.73
CA ASP A 84 13.12 -6.09 -12.17
C ASP A 84 12.94 -4.67 -12.71
N ARG A 85 13.74 -4.32 -13.72
CA ARG A 85 13.74 -3.00 -14.38
C ARG A 85 12.39 -2.63 -14.99
N ARG A 86 11.56 -3.63 -15.34
CA ARG A 86 10.18 -3.42 -15.83
C ARG A 86 9.33 -2.60 -14.86
N PHE A 87 9.68 -2.61 -13.57
CA PHE A 87 8.93 -1.94 -12.51
C PHE A 87 9.44 -0.53 -12.18
N ASP A 88 10.58 -0.10 -12.75
CA ASP A 88 11.23 1.17 -12.40
C ASP A 88 10.38 2.40 -12.75
N GLY A 89 9.66 2.34 -13.88
CA GLY A 89 8.78 3.42 -14.31
C GLY A 89 7.67 3.68 -13.30
N TYR A 90 6.88 2.65 -12.98
CA TYR A 90 5.78 2.77 -12.03
C TYR A 90 6.28 2.98 -10.59
N TRP A 91 7.43 2.41 -10.21
CA TRP A 91 8.06 2.67 -8.92
C TRP A 91 8.31 4.17 -8.68
N ARG A 92 8.87 4.88 -9.67
CA ARG A 92 9.10 6.33 -9.58
C ARG A 92 7.82 7.12 -9.29
N VAL A 93 6.71 6.70 -9.90
CA VAL A 93 5.38 7.31 -9.67
C VAL A 93 4.88 6.97 -8.27
N ALA A 94 4.93 5.70 -7.88
CA ALA A 94 4.46 5.21 -6.60
C ALA A 94 5.20 5.83 -5.41
N SER A 95 6.54 5.82 -5.44
CA SER A 95 7.37 6.40 -4.38
C SER A 95 7.08 7.89 -4.18
N LYS A 96 6.82 8.63 -5.28
CA LYS A 96 6.48 10.05 -5.20
C LYS A 96 5.09 10.27 -4.60
N LYS A 97 4.11 9.42 -4.92
CA LYS A 97 2.72 9.56 -4.47
C LYS A 97 2.56 9.25 -2.98
N MET A 98 3.27 8.26 -2.45
CA MET A 98 3.11 7.79 -1.07
C MET A 98 4.23 8.24 -0.12
N GLY A 99 5.37 8.69 -0.62
CA GLY A 99 6.46 9.21 0.22
C GLY A 99 7.08 8.11 1.08
N ASN A 100 7.27 8.38 2.38
CA ASN A 100 7.84 7.43 3.34
C ASN A 100 6.75 6.81 4.23
N PRO A 101 6.38 5.53 4.05
CA PRO A 101 5.33 4.90 4.85
C PRO A 101 5.76 4.69 6.31
N VAL A 102 4.87 5.01 7.26
CA VAL A 102 5.13 4.92 8.71
C VAL A 102 5.30 3.47 9.19
N HIS A 103 4.63 2.51 8.56
CA HIS A 103 4.73 1.08 8.85
C HIS A 103 5.31 0.31 7.65
N ALA A 104 6.57 0.59 7.32
CA ALA A 104 7.29 0.01 6.19
C ALA A 104 8.11 -1.26 6.53
N GLN A 105 8.10 -1.71 7.78
CA GLN A 105 8.86 -2.90 8.20
C GLN A 105 8.40 -4.14 7.41
N GLY A 106 9.35 -4.86 6.81
CA GLY A 106 9.07 -6.05 5.99
C GLY A 106 8.49 -5.76 4.59
N LEU A 107 8.35 -4.50 4.19
CA LEU A 107 7.77 -4.13 2.89
C LEU A 107 8.86 -3.75 1.89
N ASN A 108 8.91 -4.49 0.78
CA ASN A 108 9.68 -4.15 -0.40
C ASN A 108 8.97 -3.10 -1.29
N ARG A 109 9.67 -2.68 -2.35
CA ARG A 109 9.15 -1.73 -3.36
C ARG A 109 7.87 -2.19 -4.05
N ILE A 110 7.70 -3.50 -4.26
CA ILE A 110 6.51 -4.05 -4.91
C ILE A 110 5.26 -3.83 -4.05
N HIS A 111 5.35 -4.10 -2.74
CA HIS A 111 4.22 -3.83 -1.85
C HIS A 111 3.84 -2.34 -1.85
N HIS A 112 4.82 -1.46 -1.88
CA HIS A 112 4.57 -0.01 -1.95
C HIS A 112 3.85 0.36 -3.26
N MET A 113 4.28 -0.18 -4.41
CA MET A 113 3.59 0.01 -5.69
C MET A 113 2.13 -0.48 -5.64
N LEU A 114 1.90 -1.68 -5.10
CA LEU A 114 0.56 -2.25 -4.96
C LEU A 114 -0.32 -1.47 -3.98
N ARG A 115 0.25 -0.92 -2.89
CA ARG A 115 -0.48 -0.06 -1.96
C ARG A 115 -0.91 1.26 -2.60
N VAL A 116 -0.06 1.84 -3.46
CA VAL A 116 -0.42 3.07 -4.19
C VAL A 116 -1.58 2.79 -5.13
N PHE A 117 -1.54 1.65 -5.83
CA PHE A 117 -2.66 1.19 -6.64
C PHE A 117 -3.93 1.00 -5.79
N ASP A 118 -3.85 0.33 -4.64
CA ASP A 118 -4.97 0.13 -3.69
C ASP A 118 -5.63 1.45 -3.26
N MET A 119 -4.82 2.49 -3.05
CA MET A 119 -5.27 3.82 -2.61
C MET A 119 -5.76 4.74 -3.74
N ASP A 120 -5.62 4.34 -5.01
CA ASP A 120 -6.00 5.17 -6.14
C ASP A 120 -7.51 5.04 -6.43
N PRO A 121 -8.33 6.09 -6.22
CA PRO A 121 -9.78 5.99 -6.43
C PRO A 121 -10.19 5.88 -7.90
N THR A 122 -9.30 6.23 -8.85
CA THR A 122 -9.58 6.20 -10.29
C THR A 122 -9.92 4.79 -10.79
N PHE A 123 -9.32 3.76 -10.21
CA PHE A 123 -9.51 2.35 -10.61
C PHE A 123 -10.71 1.68 -9.91
N GLY A 124 -11.60 2.48 -9.33
CA GLY A 124 -12.78 2.03 -8.61
C GLY A 124 -12.49 1.40 -7.23
N PRO A 125 -13.53 1.00 -6.48
CA PRO A 125 -13.36 0.50 -5.11
C PRO A 125 -12.60 -0.81 -5.06
N CYS A 126 -11.65 -0.96 -4.13
CA CYS A 126 -10.87 -2.19 -3.97
C CYS A 126 -11.54 -3.25 -3.08
N MET A 127 -12.74 -3.00 -2.56
CA MET A 127 -13.39 -3.91 -1.62
C MET A 127 -14.00 -5.13 -2.32
N GLY A 128 -13.78 -6.31 -1.74
CA GLY A 128 -14.35 -7.58 -2.23
C GLY A 128 -13.68 -8.14 -3.50
N LEU A 129 -12.58 -7.55 -3.96
CA LEU A 129 -11.84 -8.00 -5.13
C LEU A 129 -10.37 -8.24 -4.79
N THR A 130 -9.77 -9.19 -5.50
CA THR A 130 -8.31 -9.26 -5.62
C THR A 130 -7.78 -8.05 -6.39
N ARG A 131 -6.48 -7.76 -6.24
CA ARG A 131 -5.84 -6.68 -7.00
C ARG A 131 -5.90 -6.93 -8.51
N LEU A 132 -5.86 -8.19 -8.94
CA LEU A 132 -5.88 -8.54 -10.37
C LEU A 132 -7.27 -8.32 -10.97
N GLU A 133 -8.32 -8.75 -10.27
CA GLU A 133 -9.71 -8.47 -10.68
C GLU A 133 -9.97 -6.96 -10.72
N ARG A 134 -9.47 -6.21 -9.74
CA ARG A 134 -9.58 -4.75 -9.75
C ARG A 134 -8.86 -4.13 -10.95
N TRP A 135 -7.70 -4.65 -11.32
CA TRP A 135 -6.96 -4.19 -12.50
C TRP A 135 -7.75 -4.42 -13.79
N HIS A 136 -8.31 -5.62 -13.97
CA HIS A 136 -9.15 -5.93 -15.14
C HIS A 136 -10.38 -5.05 -15.18
N ARG A 137 -11.09 -4.90 -14.06
CA ARG A 137 -12.27 -4.03 -13.98
C ARG A 137 -11.94 -2.58 -14.34
N ALA A 138 -10.78 -2.07 -13.90
CA ALA A 138 -10.30 -0.75 -14.29
C ALA A 138 -10.09 -0.62 -15.80
N LYS A 139 -9.52 -1.65 -16.43
CA LYS A 139 -9.25 -1.66 -17.87
C LYS A 139 -10.51 -1.85 -18.70
N ASP A 140 -11.38 -2.76 -18.29
CA ASP A 140 -12.49 -3.29 -19.10
C ASP A 140 -13.79 -2.53 -18.85
N ASP A 141 -14.12 -2.19 -17.59
CA ASP A 141 -15.41 -1.55 -17.24
C ASP A 141 -15.29 -0.02 -17.21
N PHE A 142 -14.14 0.50 -16.78
CA PHE A 142 -13.91 1.93 -16.62
C PHE A 142 -13.08 2.55 -17.74
N GLU A 143 -12.58 1.74 -18.68
CA GLU A 143 -11.70 2.18 -19.78
C GLU A 143 -10.49 3.02 -19.31
N GLU A 144 -10.06 2.81 -18.06
CA GLU A 144 -8.92 3.49 -17.48
C GLU A 144 -7.61 2.85 -17.94
N ASP A 145 -6.49 3.52 -17.67
CA ASP A 145 -5.16 2.97 -17.93
C ASP A 145 -4.44 2.58 -16.63
N PRO A 146 -4.83 1.45 -16.01
CA PRO A 146 -4.16 0.97 -14.81
C PRO A 146 -2.72 0.56 -15.14
N PRO A 147 -1.76 0.76 -14.22
CA PRO A 147 -0.35 0.52 -14.52
C PRO A 147 -0.08 -0.93 -14.91
N GLU A 148 0.53 -1.15 -16.09
CA GLU A 148 0.87 -2.49 -16.59
C GLU A 148 1.80 -3.26 -15.65
N ALA A 149 2.70 -2.55 -14.96
CA ALA A 149 3.57 -3.12 -13.94
C ALA A 149 2.78 -3.88 -12.87
N VAL A 150 1.60 -3.38 -12.47
CA VAL A 150 0.74 -4.04 -11.47
C VAL A 150 0.24 -5.38 -12.00
N ARG A 151 -0.25 -5.44 -13.25
CA ARG A 151 -0.67 -6.70 -13.87
C ARG A 151 0.46 -7.71 -13.94
N ILE A 152 1.63 -7.30 -14.44
CA ILE A 152 2.80 -8.17 -14.55
C ILE A 152 3.18 -8.75 -13.18
N ILE A 153 3.20 -7.92 -12.12
CA ILE A 153 3.46 -8.37 -10.75
C ILE A 153 2.43 -9.42 -10.32
N LEU A 154 1.14 -9.16 -10.55
CA LEU A 154 0.04 -10.02 -10.09
C LEU A 154 -0.07 -11.33 -10.88
N GLU A 155 0.44 -11.35 -12.11
CA GLU A 155 0.51 -12.57 -12.92
C GLU A 155 1.68 -13.49 -12.52
N THR A 156 2.67 -13.00 -11.76
CA THR A 156 3.77 -13.83 -11.25
C THR A 156 3.30 -14.87 -10.23
N GLN A 157 4.13 -15.89 -9.98
CA GLN A 157 3.91 -16.90 -8.94
C GLN A 157 3.54 -16.26 -7.59
N HIS A 158 4.27 -15.23 -7.15
CA HIS A 158 4.04 -14.60 -5.85
C HIS A 158 2.77 -13.75 -5.86
N GLY A 159 2.52 -13.05 -6.97
CA GLY A 159 1.33 -12.23 -7.17
C GLY A 159 0.03 -13.02 -7.13
N ARG A 160 0.05 -14.25 -7.66
CA ARG A 160 -1.10 -15.17 -7.64
C ARG A 160 -1.24 -15.95 -6.34
N ALA A 161 -0.11 -16.35 -5.72
CA ALA A 161 -0.11 -17.25 -4.58
C ALA A 161 -0.33 -16.56 -3.23
N LEU A 162 0.30 -15.40 -3.01
CA LEU A 162 0.44 -14.86 -1.67
C LEU A 162 -0.47 -13.66 -1.46
N ASP A 163 -1.24 -13.69 -0.37
CA ASP A 163 -2.21 -12.64 -0.06
C ASP A 163 -1.59 -11.25 0.11
N GLU A 164 -0.33 -11.17 0.57
CA GLU A 164 0.42 -9.91 0.65
C GLU A 164 0.56 -9.17 -0.70
N TYR A 165 0.53 -9.91 -1.81
CA TYR A 165 0.53 -9.35 -3.18
C TYR A 165 -0.85 -9.42 -3.83
N ARG A 166 -1.62 -10.47 -3.59
CA ARG A 166 -2.90 -10.72 -4.26
C ARG A 166 -4.04 -9.85 -3.73
N LEU A 167 -4.09 -9.62 -2.42
CA LEU A 167 -5.22 -8.98 -1.74
C LEU A 167 -4.93 -7.52 -1.39
N PRO A 168 -5.91 -6.61 -1.55
CA PRO A 168 -5.75 -5.20 -1.20
C PRO A 168 -5.50 -5.01 0.30
N VAL A 169 -4.89 -3.87 0.68
CA VAL A 169 -4.56 -3.56 2.10
C VAL A 169 -5.74 -3.75 3.06
N TYR A 170 -6.96 -3.51 2.60
CA TYR A 170 -8.18 -3.55 3.40
C TYR A 170 -8.86 -4.92 3.46
N ALA A 171 -8.34 -5.94 2.78
CA ALA A 171 -8.96 -7.27 2.74
C ALA A 171 -9.02 -7.96 4.11
N ASN A 172 -8.02 -7.73 4.97
CA ASN A 172 -7.92 -8.38 6.28
C ASN A 172 -8.71 -7.67 7.40
N ALA A 173 -9.42 -6.57 7.10
CA ALA A 173 -10.13 -5.79 8.11
C ALA A 173 -11.38 -6.49 8.67
N PHE A 174 -11.91 -7.52 7.99
CA PHE A 174 -13.20 -8.14 8.32
C PHE A 174 -13.11 -9.55 8.92
N ALA A 175 -11.93 -10.17 8.99
CA ALA A 175 -11.79 -11.53 9.53
C ALA A 175 -11.78 -11.63 11.07
N GLY A 176 -11.81 -10.50 11.79
CA GLY A 176 -11.62 -10.44 13.24
C GLY A 176 -12.84 -10.01 14.07
N TRP A 177 -13.96 -9.68 13.44
CA TRP A 177 -15.19 -9.27 14.14
C TRP A 177 -16.24 -10.34 13.89
N GLY A 178 -16.11 -11.45 14.59
CA GLY A 178 -17.15 -12.47 14.64
C GLY A 178 -18.43 -11.88 15.23
N LEU A 179 -19.50 -11.88 14.43
CA LEU A 179 -20.86 -11.83 14.92
C LEU A 179 -21.33 -13.27 15.23
#